data_AF-X6LGZ9-F1
#
_entry.id   AF-X6LGZ9-F1
#
_cell.length_a   1.000
_cell.length_b   1.000
_cell.length_c   1.000
_cell.angle_alpha   90.00
_cell.angle_beta   90.00
_cell.angle_gamma   90.00
#
_symmetry.space_group_name_H-M   'P 1'
#
loop_
_entity.id
_entity.type
_entity.pdbx_description
1 polymer ?
#
loop_
_entity_poly.entity_id
_entity_poly.type
_entity_poly.pdbx_seq_one_letter_code
_entity_poly.pdbx_strand_id
1 'polypeptide(L)'
;NVPVLELEDYGYSVDQVKRFNRMPIVMVTLSKAENVMKILMIRRSMAQAALYDKNKSRPKYHFKQCRNYYKFNHIAKECPQKRKTCKYCGLKNHEASKCRHKNEQSRHQCILCKKSRPSGSVQCEVIRKAREKIGIKLTRKEGEFLMKKESQSIPIKHNVQHQPKQYSSFTSL
;
A
#
# COMPACT_ATOMS: atom_id res chain seq x y z
N ASN A 1 -21.56 14.07 11.31
CA ASN A 1 -22.45 12.89 11.19
C ASN A 1 -23.47 13.26 10.14
N VAL A 2 -23.47 12.63 8.96
CA VAL A 2 -24.61 12.76 8.03
C VAL A 2 -25.41 11.47 8.21
N PRO A 3 -26.50 11.48 9.00
CA PRO A 3 -27.33 10.30 9.22
C PRO A 3 -28.18 10.04 7.96
N VAL A 4 -28.52 8.76 7.76
CA VAL A 4 -29.37 8.27 6.65
C VAL A 4 -30.70 9.03 6.57
N LEU A 5 -31.18 9.52 7.73
CA LEU A 5 -32.41 10.28 7.91
C LEU A 5 -32.52 11.51 7.00
N GLU A 6 -31.45 12.28 6.78
CA GLU A 6 -31.55 13.51 5.99
C GLU A 6 -31.96 13.25 4.53
N LEU A 7 -31.48 12.18 3.88
CA LEU A 7 -31.79 11.93 2.46
C LEU A 7 -33.23 11.46 2.25
N GLU A 8 -33.74 10.65 3.17
CA GLU A 8 -35.15 10.22 3.15
C GLU A 8 -36.08 11.41 3.41
N ASP A 9 -35.69 12.34 4.30
CA ASP A 9 -36.41 13.59 4.56
C ASP A 9 -36.47 14.52 3.32
N TYR A 10 -35.46 14.47 2.44
CA TYR A 10 -35.47 15.15 1.13
C TYR A 10 -36.21 14.35 0.03
N GLY A 11 -36.87 13.24 0.36
CA GLY A 11 -37.66 12.42 -0.57
C GLY A 11 -36.84 11.46 -1.43
N TYR A 12 -35.57 11.20 -1.09
CA TYR A 12 -34.77 10.20 -1.79
C TYR A 12 -35.00 8.81 -1.20
N SER A 13 -35.35 7.85 -2.06
CA SER A 13 -35.43 6.44 -1.66
C SER A 13 -34.02 5.83 -1.67
N VAL A 14 -33.53 5.52 -0.47
CA VAL A 14 -32.18 5.00 -0.19
C VAL A 14 -32.25 3.50 0.11
N ASP A 15 -31.49 2.69 -0.62
CA ASP A 15 -31.43 1.24 -0.40
C ASP A 15 -30.35 0.86 0.62
N GLN A 16 -29.19 1.52 0.54
CA GLN A 16 -28.05 1.17 1.38
C GLN A 16 -27.12 2.34 1.59
N VAL A 17 -26.62 2.50 2.82
CA VAL A 17 -25.58 3.47 3.15
C VAL A 17 -24.37 2.74 3.74
N LYS A 18 -23.22 2.87 3.09
CA LYS A 18 -21.94 2.28 3.53
C LYS A 18 -20.91 3.37 3.80
N ARG A 19 -20.52 3.51 5.06
CA ARG A 19 -19.41 4.39 5.45
C ARG A 19 -18.07 3.69 5.23
N PHE A 20 -17.08 4.40 4.70
CA PHE A 20 -15.73 3.86 4.57
C PHE A 20 -14.94 4.16 5.84
N ASN A 21 -14.36 3.12 6.44
CA ASN A 21 -13.64 3.23 7.71
C ASN A 21 -12.54 4.29 7.65
N ARG A 22 -12.62 5.29 8.55
CA ARG A 22 -11.68 6.42 8.68
C ARG A 22 -11.59 7.31 7.43
N MET A 23 -12.62 7.33 6.59
CA MET A 23 -12.69 8.21 5.43
C MET A 23 -13.92 9.13 5.54
N PRO A 24 -13.82 10.41 5.15
CA PRO A 24 -14.96 11.31 5.08
C PRO A 24 -15.78 11.03 3.80
N ILE A 25 -16.04 9.74 3.49
CA ILE A 25 -16.77 9.30 2.30
C ILE A 25 -17.83 8.29 2.72
N VAL A 26 -19.02 8.48 2.17
CA VAL A 26 -20.16 7.59 2.29
C VAL A 26 -20.55 7.12 0.89
N MET A 27 -20.80 5.83 0.72
CA MET A 27 -21.46 5.29 -0.47
C MET A 27 -22.94 5.13 -0.16
N VAL A 28 -23.77 5.70 -1.01
CA VAL A 28 -25.22 5.62 -0.93
C VAL A 28 -25.70 4.89 -2.18
N THR A 29 -26.44 3.82 -1.99
CA THR A 29 -27.17 3.11 -3.04
C THR A 29 -28.59 3.63 -3.04
N LEU A 30 -29.09 4.03 -4.21
CA LEU A 30 -30.43 4.57 -4.40
C LEU A 30 -31.23 3.61 -5.28
N SER A 31 -32.51 3.46 -4.97
CA SER A 31 -33.42 2.56 -5.69
C SER A 31 -33.76 3.05 -7.10
N LYS A 32 -33.75 4.38 -7.31
CA LYS A 32 -34.14 5.03 -8.57
C LYS A 32 -32.97 5.77 -9.22
N ALA A 33 -32.75 5.54 -10.52
CA ALA A 33 -31.71 6.22 -11.30
C ALA A 33 -31.91 7.75 -11.37
N GLU A 34 -33.16 8.21 -11.35
CA GLU A 34 -33.50 9.64 -11.31
C GLU A 34 -32.95 10.33 -10.06
N ASN A 35 -32.98 9.66 -8.91
CA ASN A 35 -32.45 10.20 -7.66
C ASN A 35 -30.92 10.35 -7.74
N VAL A 36 -30.24 9.40 -8.39
CA VAL A 36 -28.81 9.48 -8.67
C VAL A 36 -28.50 10.72 -9.51
N MET A 37 -29.26 10.96 -10.58
CA MET A 37 -29.09 12.13 -11.44
C MET A 37 -29.40 13.45 -10.72
N LYS A 38 -30.45 13.51 -9.90
CA LYS A 38 -30.79 14.68 -9.08
C LYS A 38 -29.66 15.04 -8.12
N ILE A 39 -29.13 14.06 -7.38
CA ILE A 39 -27.98 14.28 -6.47
C ILE A 39 -26.72 14.65 -7.25
N LEU A 40 -26.50 14.05 -8.43
CA LEU A 40 -25.40 14.43 -9.33
C LEU A 40 -25.62 15.78 -10.03
N MET A 41 -26.82 16.34 -10.08
CA MET A 41 -27.06 17.69 -10.61
C MET A 41 -26.88 18.76 -9.53
N ILE A 42 -27.23 18.44 -8.28
CA ILE A 42 -26.89 19.26 -7.09
C ILE A 42 -25.35 19.40 -6.91
N ARG A 43 -24.56 18.53 -7.56
CA ARG A 43 -23.08 18.48 -7.59
C ARG A 43 -22.35 19.81 -7.67
N ARG A 44 -22.91 20.86 -8.26
CA ARG A 44 -22.11 22.06 -8.55
C ARG A 44 -21.88 22.95 -7.34
N SER A 45 -22.68 22.85 -6.26
CA SER A 45 -22.62 23.85 -5.17
C SER A 45 -22.09 23.35 -3.83
N MET A 46 -22.31 22.09 -3.39
CA MET A 46 -22.09 21.72 -1.97
C MET A 46 -21.23 20.48 -1.66
N ALA A 47 -21.15 19.46 -2.54
CA ALA A 47 -20.37 18.24 -2.24
C ALA A 47 -19.84 17.53 -3.50
N GLN A 48 -18.62 16.96 -3.43
CA GLN A 48 -18.05 16.12 -4.49
C GLN A 48 -18.72 14.73 -4.51
N ALA A 49 -19.92 14.63 -5.08
CA ALA A 49 -20.55 13.35 -5.39
C ALA A 49 -19.95 12.75 -6.66
N ALA A 50 -19.77 11.43 -6.74
CA ALA A 50 -19.38 10.74 -7.98
C ALA A 50 -20.05 9.37 -8.04
N LEU A 51 -20.38 8.93 -9.26
CA LEU A 51 -20.87 7.58 -9.47
C LEU A 51 -19.86 6.58 -8.89
N TYR A 52 -20.37 5.70 -8.03
CA TYR A 52 -19.59 4.62 -7.46
C TYR A 52 -19.39 3.55 -8.53
N ASP A 53 -18.13 3.33 -8.91
CA ASP A 53 -17.74 2.27 -9.82
C ASP A 53 -16.83 1.29 -9.07
N LYS A 54 -17.32 0.06 -8.88
CA LYS A 54 -16.60 -1.05 -8.22
C LYS A 54 -15.30 -1.44 -8.94
N ASN A 55 -15.19 -1.12 -10.22
CA ASN A 55 -14.02 -1.36 -11.06
C ASN A 55 -13.06 -0.16 -11.05
N LYS A 56 -13.55 1.03 -10.71
CA LYS A 56 -12.72 2.22 -10.57
C LYS A 56 -11.93 2.16 -9.26
N SER A 57 -10.60 2.08 -9.38
CA SER A 57 -9.72 2.14 -8.21
C SER A 57 -9.93 3.46 -7.49
N ARG A 58 -10.13 3.40 -6.17
CA ARG A 58 -10.32 4.59 -5.35
C ARG A 58 -9.09 5.49 -5.49
N PRO A 59 -9.25 6.81 -5.59
CA PRO A 59 -8.11 7.70 -5.83
C PRO A 59 -7.02 7.55 -4.76
N LYS A 60 -5.76 7.47 -5.19
CA LYS A 60 -4.59 7.31 -4.31
C LYS A 60 -4.43 8.44 -3.28
N TYR A 61 -5.13 9.57 -3.42
CA TYR A 61 -5.01 10.70 -2.48
C TYR A 61 -5.42 10.35 -1.05
N HIS A 62 -6.28 9.36 -0.87
CA HIS A 62 -6.68 8.86 0.44
C HIS A 62 -5.61 8.02 1.14
N PHE A 63 -4.67 7.46 0.38
CA PHE A 63 -3.55 6.72 0.93
C PHE A 63 -2.42 7.67 1.34
N LYS A 64 -2.51 8.18 2.56
CA LYS A 64 -1.49 9.07 3.13
C LYS A 64 -0.32 8.25 3.68
N GLN A 65 0.73 8.11 2.87
CA GLN A 65 2.04 7.60 3.31
C GLN A 65 3.11 8.68 3.17
N CYS A 66 3.82 8.95 4.26
CA CYS A 66 4.85 9.98 4.25
C CYS A 66 6.09 9.50 3.50
N ARG A 67 6.61 10.30 2.56
CA ARG A 67 7.85 9.98 1.84
C ARG A 67 9.13 10.28 2.64
N ASN A 68 9.03 10.99 3.77
CA ASN A 68 10.18 11.28 4.62
C ASN A 68 10.52 10.13 5.58
N TYR A 69 9.54 9.46 6.18
CA TYR A 69 9.80 8.38 7.15
C TYR A 69 8.92 7.13 6.95
N TYR A 70 8.19 7.06 5.83
CA TYR A 70 7.50 5.89 5.30
C TYR A 70 6.40 5.27 6.17
N LYS A 71 5.94 5.95 7.24
CA LYS A 71 4.71 5.56 7.96
C LYS A 71 3.46 6.22 7.38
N PHE A 72 2.31 5.74 7.84
CA PHE A 72 0.99 6.22 7.44
C PHE A 72 0.56 7.49 8.21
N ASN A 73 -0.62 7.98 7.84
CA ASN A 73 -1.41 9.07 8.43
C ASN A 73 -1.21 10.45 7.79
N HIS A 74 -0.06 10.74 7.20
CA HIS A 74 0.19 12.04 6.56
C HIS A 74 1.17 11.95 5.37
N ILE A 75 1.29 13.05 4.62
CA ILE A 75 2.22 13.17 3.48
C ILE A 75 3.50 13.94 3.87
N ALA A 76 4.54 13.89 3.03
CA ALA A 76 5.83 14.53 3.33
C ALA A 76 5.74 16.02 3.71
N LYS A 77 4.79 16.77 3.14
CA LYS A 77 4.55 18.19 3.46
C LYS A 77 4.04 18.41 4.89
N GLU A 78 3.30 17.46 5.43
CA GLU A 78 2.68 17.48 6.77
C GLU A 78 3.59 16.80 7.82
N CYS A 79 4.84 16.50 7.47
CA CYS A 79 5.70 15.66 8.28
C CYS A 79 6.34 16.44 9.43
N PRO A 80 6.11 16.04 10.71
CA PRO A 80 6.72 16.71 11.85
C PRO A 80 8.23 16.44 11.95
N GLN A 81 8.72 15.39 11.28
CA GLN A 81 10.12 15.01 11.29
C GLN A 81 10.91 15.78 10.24
N LYS A 82 11.93 16.53 10.68
CA LYS A 82 12.84 17.29 9.82
C LYS A 82 13.80 16.40 9.02
N ARG A 83 14.31 15.32 9.63
CA ARG A 83 15.26 14.40 8.99
C ARG A 83 14.53 13.27 8.26
N LYS A 84 14.90 13.05 7.00
CA LYS A 84 14.41 11.94 6.18
C LYS A 84 15.06 10.63 6.61
N THR A 85 14.28 9.57 6.63
CA THR A 85 14.74 8.20 6.77
C THR A 85 15.11 7.66 5.40
N CYS A 86 16.24 6.94 5.31
CA CYS A 86 16.66 6.27 4.11
C CYS A 86 15.65 5.18 3.70
N LYS A 87 15.25 5.20 2.42
CA LYS A 87 14.35 4.22 1.81
C LYS A 87 14.87 2.79 1.92
N TYR A 88 16.18 2.62 1.77
CA TYR A 88 16.83 1.32 1.62
C TYR A 88 17.10 0.70 2.99
N CYS A 89 17.83 1.37 3.87
CA CYS A 89 18.26 0.78 5.15
C CYS A 89 17.45 1.25 6.37
N GLY A 90 16.52 2.20 6.23
CA GLY A 90 15.69 2.65 7.34
C GLY A 90 16.37 3.56 8.37
N LEU A 91 17.61 4.01 8.12
CA LEU A 91 18.36 4.91 9.02
C LEU A 91 18.18 6.40 8.63
N LYS A 92 18.33 7.33 9.59
CA LYS A 92 18.13 8.78 9.38
C LYS A 92 19.44 9.58 9.19
N ASN A 93 20.58 8.92 9.13
CA ASN A 93 21.91 9.54 9.09
C ASN A 93 22.38 9.92 7.68
N HIS A 94 21.69 9.47 6.63
CA HIS A 94 22.03 9.77 5.26
C HIS A 94 20.77 9.82 4.38
N GLU A 95 20.91 10.47 3.22
CA GLU A 95 19.90 10.45 2.17
C GLU A 95 19.95 9.13 1.39
N ALA A 96 18.80 8.69 0.87
CA ALA A 96 18.71 7.44 0.10
C ALA A 96 19.66 7.38 -1.11
N SER A 97 20.01 8.53 -1.70
CA SER A 97 20.98 8.68 -2.79
C SER A 97 22.40 8.24 -2.37
N LYS A 98 22.79 8.51 -1.12
CA LYS A 98 24.11 8.22 -0.53
C LYS A 98 24.11 6.93 0.29
N CYS A 99 23.10 6.08 0.15
CA CYS A 99 23.02 4.84 0.90
C CYS A 99 24.03 3.81 0.37
N ARG A 100 24.89 3.30 1.26
CA ARG A 100 25.82 2.20 0.95
C ARG A 100 25.07 0.96 0.42
N HIS A 101 23.88 0.70 0.93
CA HIS A 101 23.07 -0.47 0.57
C HIS A 101 22.10 -0.22 -0.58
N LYS A 102 22.28 0.84 -1.38
CA LYS A 102 21.35 1.20 -2.47
C LYS A 102 21.12 0.04 -3.45
N ASN A 103 22.19 -0.67 -3.83
CA ASN A 103 22.15 -1.75 -4.82
C ASN A 103 22.01 -3.15 -4.19
N GLU A 104 22.18 -3.26 -2.87
CA GLU A 104 22.21 -4.54 -2.17
C GLU A 104 20.83 -4.86 -1.55
N GLN A 105 19.99 -5.60 -2.29
CA GLN A 105 18.60 -5.88 -1.88
C GLN A 105 18.50 -6.61 -0.54
N SER A 106 19.44 -7.50 -0.23
CA SER A 106 19.47 -8.27 1.03
C SER A 106 19.55 -7.36 2.25
N ARG A 107 20.29 -6.25 2.14
CA ARG A 107 20.47 -5.23 3.20
C ARG A 107 19.36 -4.20 3.27
N HIS A 108 18.40 -4.23 2.35
CA HIS A 108 17.25 -3.34 2.44
C HIS A 108 16.41 -3.71 3.66
N GLN A 109 15.80 -2.75 4.31
CA GLN A 109 14.95 -2.96 5.46
C GLN A 109 13.74 -2.02 5.38
N CYS A 110 12.55 -2.62 5.30
CA CYS A 110 11.32 -1.84 5.27
C CYS A 110 11.01 -1.31 6.68
N ILE A 111 10.77 -0.01 6.80
CA ILE A 111 10.51 0.64 8.09
C ILE A 111 9.24 0.09 8.76
N LEU A 112 8.24 -0.29 7.95
CA LEU A 112 6.94 -0.79 8.41
C LEU A 112 6.97 -2.26 8.82
N CYS A 113 7.48 -3.14 7.95
CA CYS A 113 7.40 -4.59 8.16
C CYS A 113 8.73 -5.25 8.55
N LYS A 114 9.83 -4.48 8.63
CA LYS A 114 11.20 -4.92 8.98
C LYS A 114 11.84 -5.99 8.10
N LYS A 115 11.12 -6.53 7.13
CA LYS A 115 11.62 -7.50 6.13
C LYS A 115 12.57 -6.87 5.11
N SER A 116 13.35 -7.74 4.46
CA SER A 116 14.28 -7.38 3.38
C SER A 116 13.53 -6.89 2.13
N ARG A 117 13.42 -5.55 2.01
CA ARG A 117 12.86 -4.79 0.88
C ARG A 117 12.94 -3.29 1.15
N PRO A 118 12.98 -2.43 0.12
CA PRO A 118 12.88 -0.99 0.31
C PRO A 118 11.56 -0.59 0.97
N SER A 119 11.61 0.49 1.74
CA SER A 119 10.42 1.15 2.27
C SER A 119 9.56 1.72 1.14
N GLY A 120 8.23 1.58 1.26
CA GLY A 120 7.29 1.95 0.21
C GLY A 120 7.08 0.90 -0.88
N SER A 121 7.74 -0.27 -0.81
CA SER A 121 7.55 -1.36 -1.77
C SER A 121 6.13 -1.94 -1.73
N VAL A 122 5.56 -2.25 -2.89
CA VAL A 122 4.26 -2.94 -3.01
C VAL A 122 4.27 -4.35 -2.44
N GLN A 123 5.46 -4.93 -2.29
CA GLN A 123 5.68 -6.21 -1.64
C GLN A 123 5.48 -6.12 -0.12
N CYS A 124 5.44 -4.93 0.47
CA CYS A 124 5.20 -4.78 1.89
C CYS A 124 3.74 -5.12 2.23
N GLU A 125 3.55 -6.21 2.97
CA GLU A 125 2.22 -6.66 3.38
C GLU A 125 1.43 -5.58 4.12
N VAL A 126 2.10 -4.82 4.98
CA VAL A 126 1.50 -3.73 5.74
C VAL A 126 0.97 -2.64 4.80
N ILE A 127 1.70 -2.31 3.73
CA ILE A 127 1.24 -1.35 2.71
C ILE A 127 0.08 -1.94 1.91
N ARG A 128 0.16 -3.22 1.52
CA ARG A 128 -0.88 -3.90 0.74
C ARG A 128 -2.20 -3.94 1.50
N LYS A 129 -2.20 -4.43 2.75
CA LYS A 129 -3.37 -4.44 3.63
C LYS A 129 -3.93 -3.04 3.89
N ALA A 130 -3.05 -2.04 4.06
CA ALA A 130 -3.49 -0.66 4.24
C ALA A 130 -4.20 -0.09 3.00
N ARG A 131 -3.69 -0.39 1.79
CA ARG A 131 -4.33 -0.01 0.51
C ARG A 131 -5.65 -0.75 0.29
N GLU A 132 -5.69 -2.04 0.56
CA GLU A 132 -6.88 -2.87 0.43
C GLU A 132 -8.02 -2.41 1.35
N LYS A 133 -7.71 -2.07 2.62
CA LYS A 133 -8.69 -1.56 3.58
C LYS A 133 -9.40 -0.28 3.12
N ILE A 134 -8.75 0.51 2.26
CA ILE A 134 -9.32 1.73 1.68
C ILE A 134 -9.75 1.54 0.22
N GLY A 135 -9.86 0.30 -0.26
CA GLY A 135 -10.35 -0.02 -1.61
C GLY A 135 -9.41 0.36 -2.75
N ILE A 136 -8.11 0.52 -2.49
CA ILE A 136 -7.10 0.75 -3.52
C ILE A 136 -6.58 -0.59 -4.02
N LYS A 137 -6.96 -0.94 -5.25
CA LYS A 137 -6.46 -2.12 -5.96
C LYS A 137 -5.03 -1.89 -6.46
N LEU A 138 -4.26 -2.96 -6.57
CA LEU A 138 -2.96 -2.93 -7.24
C LEU A 138 -3.14 -2.53 -8.71
N THR A 139 -2.22 -1.71 -9.22
CA THR A 139 -2.19 -1.43 -10.66
C THR A 139 -1.64 -2.64 -11.42
N ARG A 140 -1.96 -2.76 -12.71
CA ARG A 140 -1.44 -3.83 -13.59
C ARG A 140 0.08 -3.97 -13.47
N LYS A 141 0.82 -2.86 -13.56
CA LYS A 141 2.29 -2.83 -13.41
C LYS A 141 2.77 -3.33 -12.05
N GLU A 142 2.08 -2.97 -10.97
CA GLU A 142 2.42 -3.44 -9.62
C GLU A 142 2.13 -4.93 -9.44
N GLY A 143 1.06 -5.44 -10.06
CA GLY A 143 0.73 -6.87 -10.11
C GLY A 143 1.79 -7.68 -10.85
N GLU A 144 2.17 -7.24 -12.05
CA GLU A 144 3.24 -7.87 -12.85
C GLU A 144 4.58 -7.92 -12.07
N PHE A 145 4.90 -6.87 -11.30
CA PHE A 145 6.10 -6.84 -10.46
C PHE A 145 6.07 -7.86 -9.31
N LEU A 146 4.90 -8.09 -8.72
CA LEU A 146 4.74 -9.10 -7.67
C LEU A 146 4.92 -10.51 -8.23
N MET A 147 4.24 -10.81 -9.34
CA MET A 147 4.30 -12.11 -10.01
C MET A 147 5.72 -12.49 -10.42
N LYS A 148 6.49 -11.55 -11.01
CA LYS A 148 7.89 -11.79 -11.41
C LYS A 148 8.81 -12.15 -10.23
N LYS A 149 8.58 -11.58 -9.05
CA LYS A 149 9.37 -11.87 -7.84
C LYS A 149 8.98 -13.20 -7.20
N GLU A 150 7.70 -13.58 -7.26
CA GLU A 150 7.22 -14.88 -6.77
C GLU A 150 7.85 -16.03 -7.58
N SER A 151 7.93 -15.89 -8.91
CA SER A 151 8.61 -16.86 -9.79
C SER A 151 10.12 -16.98 -9.52
N GLN A 152 10.78 -15.95 -8.98
CA GLN A 152 12.21 -15.96 -8.63
C GLN A 152 12.50 -16.54 -7.23
N SER A 153 11.46 -16.78 -6.42
CA SER A 153 11.60 -17.26 -5.04
C SER A 153 11.50 -18.78 -4.89
N ILE A 154 11.35 -19.51 -6.00
CA ILE A 154 11.36 -20.98 -6.00
C ILE A 154 12.77 -21.45 -5.62
N PRO A 155 12.95 -22.21 -4.53
CA PRO A 155 14.28 -22.65 -4.11
C PRO A 155 14.84 -23.64 -5.13
N ILE A 156 15.94 -23.28 -5.78
CA ILE A 156 16.83 -24.23 -6.42
C ILE A 156 17.34 -25.13 -5.29
N LYS A 157 16.94 -26.40 -5.29
CA LYS A 157 17.51 -27.42 -4.40
C LYS A 157 19.01 -27.48 -4.70
N HIS A 158 19.84 -26.92 -3.83
CA HIS A 158 21.27 -27.21 -3.83
C HIS A 158 21.43 -28.67 -3.39
N ASN A 159 21.47 -29.59 -4.35
CA ASN A 159 21.99 -30.93 -4.11
C ASN A 159 23.51 -30.85 -4.22
N VAL A 160 24.18 -30.46 -3.14
CA VAL A 160 25.63 -30.60 -3.01
C VAL A 160 25.85 -31.81 -2.09
N GLN A 161 26.00 -32.98 -2.71
CA GLN A 161 26.52 -34.17 -2.05
C GLN A 161 27.96 -33.86 -1.61
N HIS A 162 28.13 -33.53 -0.33
CA HIS A 162 29.43 -33.52 0.30
C HIS A 162 29.92 -34.96 0.41
N GLN A 163 30.89 -35.35 -0.42
CA GLN A 163 31.71 -36.52 -0.10
C GLN A 163 32.76 -36.13 0.95
N PRO A 164 32.96 -36.92 2.01
CA PRO A 164 34.02 -36.68 2.98
C PRO A 164 35.38 -37.04 2.36
N LYS A 165 36.32 -36.08 2.38
CA LYS A 165 37.73 -36.33 2.05
C LYS A 165 38.37 -37.09 3.22
N GLN A 166 38.81 -38.33 2.99
CA GLN A 166 39.68 -39.06 3.91
C GLN A 166 41.06 -38.41 3.94
N TYR A 167 41.57 -38.12 5.12
CA TYR A 167 42.92 -37.62 5.36
C TYR A 167 43.79 -38.81 5.80
N SER A 168 44.74 -39.23 4.98
CA SER A 168 45.75 -40.23 5.34
C SER A 168 46.91 -39.55 6.06
N SER A 169 47.14 -39.94 7.31
CA SER A 169 48.29 -39.55 8.12
C SER A 169 49.54 -40.33 7.70
N PHE A 170 50.55 -39.63 7.18
CA PHE A 170 51.93 -40.13 7.13
C PHE A 170 52.73 -39.40 8.20
N THR A 171 53.14 -40.14 9.24
CA THR A 171 54.20 -39.76 10.16
C THR A 171 55.45 -40.55 9.79
N SER A 172 56.55 -39.84 9.50
CA SER A 172 57.88 -40.42 9.40
C SER A 172 58.85 -39.51 10.13
N LEU A 173 59.40 -40.02 11.22
CA LEU A 173 60.79 -39.88 11.69
C LEU A 173 60.98 -40.85 12.85
#